data_AF-A0A8S9MXB4-F1
#
_entry.id   AF-A0A8S9MXB4-F1
#
_cell.length_a   1.000
_cell.length_b   1.000
_cell.length_c   1.000
_cell.angle_alpha   90.00
_cell.angle_beta   90.00
_cell.angle_gamma   90.00
#
_symmetry.space_group_name_H-M   'P 1'
#
loop_
_entity.id
_entity.type
_entity.pdbx_description
1 polymer ?
#
loop_
_entity_poly.entity_id
_entity_poly.type
_entity_poly.pdbx_seq_one_letter_code
_entity_poly.pdbx_strand_id
1 'polypeptide(L)'
;MGYICCEMIKFPSASKKIVPSGCRAMIGQVAGGGKTEKPILKAENAYHKYRVKRNSWPKVRAPGQKVGLIAARRTGRIRGQAAVSAAKAD
;
A
#
# COMPACT_ATOMS: atom_id res chain seq x y z
N MET A 1 -0.92 -30.24 -25.62
CA MET A 1 0.47 -29.74 -25.51
C MET A 1 0.45 -28.25 -25.79
N GLY A 2 0.44 -27.31 -24.86
CA GLY A 2 0.71 -27.32 -23.43
C GLY A 2 1.06 -25.88 -23.03
N TYR A 3 0.16 -24.93 -23.21
CA TYR A 3 0.38 -23.52 -22.83
C TYR A 3 -0.26 -23.26 -21.47
N ILE A 4 0.43 -23.62 -20.39
CA ILE A 4 0.18 -23.00 -19.09
C ILE A 4 1.53 -22.51 -18.60
N CYS A 5 2.05 -21.46 -19.23
CA CYS A 5 3.08 -20.66 -18.59
C CYS A 5 2.33 -19.63 -17.74
N CYS A 6 2.11 -19.98 -16.47
CA CYS A 6 1.51 -19.08 -15.49
C CYS A 6 2.66 -18.36 -14.80
N GLU A 7 2.88 -17.08 -15.12
CA GLU A 7 4.01 -16.31 -14.58
C GLU A 7 3.70 -15.78 -13.19
N MET A 8 4.71 -15.84 -12.31
CA MET A 8 4.59 -15.39 -10.92
C MET A 8 5.06 -13.95 -10.80
N ILE A 9 4.13 -13.02 -10.56
CA ILE A 9 4.40 -11.59 -10.45
C ILE A 9 4.42 -11.16 -8.98
N LYS A 10 5.40 -10.30 -8.62
CA LYS A 10 5.48 -9.63 -7.31
C LYS A 10 4.77 -8.28 -7.36
N PHE A 11 3.77 -8.09 -6.51
CA PHE A 11 3.02 -6.84 -6.38
C PHE A 11 3.79 -5.81 -5.54
N PRO A 12 3.48 -4.50 -5.66
CA PRO A 12 4.03 -3.46 -4.77
C PRO A 12 3.63 -3.67 -3.30
N SER A 13 2.61 -4.50 -3.03
CA SER A 13 2.25 -5.00 -1.69
C SER A 13 3.11 -6.19 -1.22
N ALA A 14 4.22 -6.47 -1.92
CA ALA A 14 5.15 -7.61 -1.72
C ALA A 14 4.55 -9.01 -1.87
N SER A 15 3.25 -9.14 -2.12
CA SER A 15 2.58 -10.41 -2.37
C SER A 15 2.95 -10.97 -3.74
N LYS A 16 3.11 -12.29 -3.85
CA LYS A 16 3.31 -13.00 -5.13
C LYS A 16 1.98 -13.59 -5.58
N LYS A 17 1.60 -13.43 -6.85
CA LYS A 17 0.44 -14.11 -7.44
C LYS A 17 0.79 -14.65 -8.81
N ILE A 18 0.08 -15.71 -9.20
CA ILE A 18 0.20 -16.40 -10.46
C ILE A 18 -0.77 -15.74 -11.45
N VAL A 19 -0.28 -15.33 -12.62
CA VAL A 19 -1.04 -14.61 -13.65
C VAL A 19 -0.95 -15.38 -14.98
N PRO A 20 -2.04 -15.50 -15.76
CA PRO A 20 -2.01 -16.19 -17.05
C PRO A 20 -1.16 -15.43 -18.08
N SER A 21 -0.46 -16.15 -18.96
CA SER A 21 0.43 -15.59 -20.00
C SER A 21 -0.23 -14.67 -21.02
N GLY A 22 -1.57 -14.67 -21.13
CA GLY A 22 -2.32 -13.76 -21.99
C GLY A 22 -2.46 -12.33 -21.46
N CYS A 23 -1.94 -12.04 -20.25
CA CYS A 23 -2.01 -10.71 -19.65
C CYS A 23 -0.96 -9.76 -20.28
N ARG A 24 -1.41 -8.57 -20.68
CA ARG A 24 -0.53 -7.50 -21.19
C ARG A 24 0.07 -6.72 -20.02
N ALA A 25 1.38 -6.49 -20.06
CA ALA A 25 2.11 -5.62 -19.13
C ALA A 25 2.90 -4.55 -19.89
N MET A 26 3.09 -3.39 -19.25
CA MET A 26 3.94 -2.33 -19.79
C MET A 26 5.34 -2.44 -19.18
N ILE A 27 6.38 -2.33 -19.99
CA ILE A 27 7.78 -2.40 -19.53
C ILE A 27 8.12 -1.08 -18.84
N GLY A 28 8.64 -1.16 -17.61
CA GLY A 28 9.20 -0.04 -16.87
C GLY A 28 8.43 0.35 -15.59
N GLN A 29 8.85 1.46 -15.00
CA GLN A 29 8.29 2.03 -13.77
C GLN A 29 7.26 3.12 -14.10
N VAL A 30 6.19 3.23 -13.31
CA VAL A 30 5.22 4.32 -13.46
C VAL A 30 5.88 5.67 -13.16
N ALA A 31 5.70 6.63 -14.07
CA ALA A 31 6.21 7.99 -13.92
C ALA A 31 5.54 8.76 -12.76
N GLY A 32 6.22 9.80 -12.25
CA GLY A 32 5.70 10.62 -11.15
C GLY A 32 5.75 9.94 -9.78
N GLY A 33 6.64 8.95 -9.62
CA GLY A 33 7.09 8.52 -8.29
C GLY A 33 7.63 9.70 -7.49
N GLY A 34 7.57 9.62 -6.17
CA GLY A 34 8.12 10.68 -5.34
C GLY A 34 7.12 11.75 -4.83
N LYS A 35 5.80 11.50 -4.93
CA LYS A 35 4.80 12.46 -4.44
C LYS A 35 4.50 12.32 -2.95
N THR A 36 5.07 11.31 -2.28
CA THR A 36 4.69 10.92 -0.91
C THR A 36 5.72 11.35 0.12
N GLU A 37 6.99 11.47 -0.26
CA GLU A 37 8.07 11.94 0.61
C GLU A 37 7.93 13.41 0.99
N LYS A 38 7.35 14.25 0.10
CA LYS A 38 7.10 15.65 0.41
C LYS A 38 5.94 15.78 1.41
N PRO A 39 6.18 16.27 2.65
CA PRO A 39 5.11 16.42 3.62
C PRO A 39 4.15 17.55 3.24
N ILE A 40 2.86 17.37 3.53
CA ILE A 40 1.84 18.41 3.37
C ILE A 40 1.81 19.26 4.64
N LEU A 41 2.31 20.49 4.55
CA LEU A 41 2.44 21.37 5.73
C LEU A 41 1.17 22.17 6.04
N LYS A 42 0.34 22.47 5.02
CA LYS A 42 -0.87 23.30 5.14
C LYS A 42 -2.14 22.49 4.92
N ALA A 43 -3.18 22.77 5.71
CA ALA A 43 -4.49 22.13 5.60
C ALA A 43 -5.17 22.40 4.24
N GLU A 44 -5.00 23.59 3.68
CA GLU A 44 -5.54 23.98 2.36
C GLU A 44 -4.97 23.11 1.22
N ASN A 45 -3.68 22.78 1.26
CA ASN A 45 -3.05 21.90 0.28
C ASN A 45 -3.65 20.48 0.36
N ALA A 46 -4.04 20.02 1.55
CA ALA A 46 -4.78 18.77 1.71
C ALA A 46 -6.21 18.88 1.17
N TYR A 47 -6.91 20.00 1.44
CA TYR A 47 -8.24 20.26 0.89
C TYR A 47 -8.26 20.16 -0.64
N HIS A 48 -7.38 20.87 -1.33
CA HIS A 48 -7.30 20.81 -2.80
C HIS A 48 -6.92 19.42 -3.33
N LYS A 49 -6.09 18.66 -2.60
CA LYS A 49 -5.74 17.26 -2.96
C LYS A 49 -6.94 16.31 -2.85
N TYR A 50 -7.81 16.50 -1.87
CA TYR A 50 -8.98 15.65 -1.65
C TYR A 50 -10.23 16.14 -2.39
N ARG A 51 -10.30 17.42 -2.78
CA ARG A 51 -11.41 17.99 -3.58
C ARG A 51 -11.60 17.31 -4.93
N VAL A 52 -10.50 16.95 -5.58
CA VAL A 52 -10.52 16.25 -6.89
C VAL A 52 -10.78 14.74 -6.76
N LYS A 53 -10.80 14.21 -5.53
CA LYS A 53 -11.05 12.80 -5.24
C LYS A 53 -12.40 12.68 -4.54
N ARG A 54 -12.78 11.45 -4.15
CA ARG A 54 -13.97 11.25 -3.31
C ARG A 54 -13.92 12.14 -2.05
N ASN A 55 -15.07 12.62 -1.61
CA ASN A 55 -15.20 13.44 -0.40
C ASN A 55 -14.84 12.60 0.85
N SER A 56 -13.57 12.64 1.26
CA SER A 56 -13.05 11.87 2.40
C SER A 56 -12.27 12.74 3.40
N TRP A 57 -12.40 14.07 3.31
CA TRP A 57 -11.71 15.04 4.15
C TRP A 57 -12.60 16.27 4.35
N PRO A 58 -12.68 16.88 5.54
CA PRO A 58 -11.99 16.55 6.79
C PRO A 58 -12.56 15.29 7.48
N LYS A 59 -11.71 14.54 8.18
CA LYS A 59 -12.14 13.39 9.00
C LYS A 59 -12.20 13.79 10.46
N VAL A 60 -13.41 13.82 11.02
CA VAL A 60 -13.62 14.07 12.45
C VAL A 60 -13.42 12.75 13.21
N ARG A 61 -12.67 12.76 14.32
CA ARG A 61 -12.51 11.58 15.18
C ARG A 61 -13.64 11.57 16.20
N ALA A 62 -14.51 10.56 16.16
CA ALA A 62 -15.45 10.35 17.27
C ALA A 62 -14.68 9.92 18.54
N PRO A 63 -14.91 10.57 19.70
CA PRO A 63 -14.38 10.08 20.97
C PRO A 63 -14.97 8.69 21.25
N GLY A 64 -14.12 7.68 21.47
CA GLY A 64 -14.57 6.31 21.76
C GLY A 64 -15.10 5.51 20.56
N GLN A 65 -14.37 5.49 19.43
CA GLN A 65 -14.74 4.75 18.20
C GLN A 65 -15.27 3.33 18.49
N LYS A 66 -16.55 3.09 18.22
CA LYS A 66 -17.22 1.78 18.26
C LYS A 66 -16.70 0.79 17.21
N VAL A 67 -15.96 1.29 16.21
CA VAL A 67 -15.32 0.53 15.12
C VAL A 67 -13.82 0.81 15.15
N GLY A 68 -13.03 -0.18 15.56
CA GLY A 68 -11.57 -0.08 15.75
C GLY A 68 -10.77 -0.86 14.70
N LEU A 69 -9.60 -1.38 15.10
CA LEU A 69 -8.80 -2.28 14.25
C LEU A 69 -9.56 -3.61 14.03
N ILE A 70 -10.22 -3.75 12.88
CA ILE A 70 -10.94 -4.98 12.52
C ILE A 70 -9.94 -6.06 12.08
N ALA A 71 -10.07 -7.28 12.64
CA ALA A 71 -9.20 -8.44 12.36
C ALA A 71 -7.69 -8.18 12.60
N ALA A 72 -7.37 -7.40 13.63
CA ALA A 72 -5.98 -7.10 13.99
C ALA A 72 -5.26 -8.34 14.54
N ARG A 73 -4.30 -8.88 13.79
CA ARG A 73 -3.41 -9.95 14.27
C ARG A 73 -2.42 -9.49 15.34
N ARG A 74 -2.17 -8.18 15.42
CA ARG A 74 -1.22 -7.54 16.36
C ARG A 74 -1.61 -6.07 16.59
N THR A 75 -1.32 -5.55 17.78
CA THR A 75 -1.50 -4.13 18.14
C THR A 75 -0.19 -3.53 18.63
N GLY A 76 -0.04 -2.20 18.56
CA GLY A 76 1.15 -1.48 19.02
C GLY A 76 2.22 -1.21 17.94
N ARG A 77 3.20 -0.37 18.28
CA ARG A 77 4.33 0.00 17.40
C ARG A 77 5.50 -0.94 17.64
N ILE A 78 6.00 -1.52 16.56
CA ILE A 78 7.18 -2.35 16.58
C ILE A 78 8.43 -1.48 16.59
N ARG A 79 9.34 -1.74 17.53
CA ARG A 79 10.71 -1.20 17.54
C ARG A 79 11.66 -2.37 17.26
N GLY A 80 12.55 -2.26 16.26
CA GLY A 80 13.64 -3.23 16.03
C GLY A 80 13.41 -4.41 15.07
N GLN A 81 12.29 -4.50 14.33
CA GLN A 81 12.04 -5.66 13.45
C GLN A 81 12.95 -5.79 12.22
N ALA A 82 13.67 -4.74 11.84
CA ALA A 82 14.66 -4.85 10.76
C ALA A 82 15.74 -5.92 11.07
N ALA A 83 16.13 -6.08 12.33
CA ALA A 83 17.09 -7.10 12.76
C ALA A 83 16.47 -8.52 12.80
N VAL A 84 15.25 -8.66 13.32
CA VAL A 84 14.55 -9.96 13.42
C VAL A 84 14.14 -10.52 12.07
N SER A 85 13.86 -9.64 11.09
CA SER A 85 13.48 -10.04 9.72
C SER A 85 14.69 -10.39 8.85
N ALA A 86 15.87 -9.83 9.16
CA ALA A 86 17.14 -10.18 8.53
C ALA A 86 17.64 -11.57 8.97
N ALA A 87 17.44 -11.95 10.24
CA ALA A 87 17.80 -13.26 10.79
C ALA A 87 16.90 -14.43 10.32
N LYS A 88 15.93 -14.18 9.44
CA LYS A 88 15.00 -15.18 8.87
C LYS A 88 15.21 -15.40 7.37
N ALA A 89 16.27 -14.80 6.82
CA ALA A 89 16.61 -14.84 5.40
C ALA A 89 17.75 -15.83 5.08
N ASP A 90 18.24 -16.57 6.09
CA ASP A 90 19.04 -17.80 5.94
C ASP A 90 18.12 -19.03 5.92
#